data_AF-M6RHG6-F1
#
_entry.id   AF-M6RHG6-F1
#
_cell.length_a   1.000
_cell.length_b   1.000
_cell.length_c   1.000
_cell.angle_alpha   90.00
_cell.angle_beta   90.00
_cell.angle_gamma   90.00
#
_symmetry.space_group_name_H-M   'P 1'
#
loop_
_entity.id
_entity.type
_entity.pdbx_description
1 polymer ?
#
loop_
_entity_poly.entity_id
_entity_poly.type
_entity_poly.pdbx_seq_one_letter_code
_entity_poly.pdbx_strand_id
1 'polypeptide(L)'
;MNIQTVFWKEFSIYFNSSVGSIFASFFLFLTSFLFFFGLGEGSFWDFKSASMEMYFYWIPILYVIFIPALSMHLWSEEERSGTLEILFSLPLKDIELAFGKFLAAWSFLGFVLSFTF
;
A
#
# COMPACT_ATOMS: atom_id res chain seq x y z
N MET A 1 -1.13 -2.11 -25.34
CA MET A 1 -0.95 -0.73 -24.82
C MET A 1 -2.05 -0.39 -23.81
N ASN A 2 -2.45 -1.34 -22.95
CA ASN A 2 -3.53 -1.14 -21.97
C ASN A 2 -3.04 -1.16 -20.51
N ILE A 3 -1.85 -1.71 -20.23
CA ILE A 3 -1.26 -1.74 -18.88
C ILE A 3 -1.12 -0.34 -18.29
N GLN A 4 -0.64 0.64 -19.08
CA GLN A 4 -0.50 2.02 -18.61
C GLN A 4 -1.85 2.67 -18.28
N THR A 5 -2.89 2.37 -19.06
CA THR A 5 -4.25 2.86 -18.82
C THR A 5 -4.83 2.27 -17.54
N VAL A 6 -4.67 0.96 -17.33
CA VAL A 6 -5.08 0.29 -16.09
C VAL A 6 -4.30 0.88 -14.91
N PHE A 7 -2.97 1.02 -15.03
CA PHE A 7 -2.13 1.62 -14.00
C PHE A 7 -2.62 3.01 -13.56
N TRP A 8 -2.82 3.93 -14.51
CA TRP A 8 -3.24 5.30 -14.19
C TRP A 8 -4.64 5.35 -13.58
N LYS A 9 -5.56 4.51 -14.07
CA LYS A 9 -6.90 4.37 -13.50
C LYS A 9 -6.81 3.92 -12.04
N GLU A 10 -6.12 2.83 -11.76
CA GLU A 10 -5.98 2.25 -10.42
C GLU A 10 -5.22 3.18 -9.47
N PHE A 11 -4.14 3.81 -9.96
CA PHE A 11 -3.38 4.78 -9.18
C PHE A 11 -4.24 5.99 -8.78
N SER A 12 -5.09 6.50 -9.69
CA SER A 12 -6.03 7.57 -9.36
C SER A 12 -7.11 7.12 -8.38
N ILE A 13 -7.55 5.87 -8.44
CA ILE A 13 -8.51 5.29 -7.48
C ILE A 13 -7.89 5.23 -6.09
N TYR A 14 -6.61 4.89 -5.95
CA TYR A 14 -5.94 4.91 -4.64
C TYR A 14 -5.96 6.28 -3.96
N PHE A 15 -5.78 7.37 -4.71
CA PHE A 15 -5.83 8.73 -4.15
C PHE A 15 -7.26 9.22 -3.88
N ASN A 16 -8.24 8.82 -4.68
CA ASN A 16 -9.64 9.25 -4.51
C ASN A 16 -10.47 8.34 -3.59
N SER A 17 -10.01 7.12 -3.32
CA SER A 17 -10.71 6.19 -2.44
C SER A 17 -10.47 6.54 -0.98
N SER A 18 -11.54 6.45 -0.18
CA SER A 18 -11.44 6.60 1.28
C SER A 18 -10.50 5.55 1.87
N VAL A 19 -10.47 4.34 1.31
CA VAL A 19 -9.64 3.24 1.82
C VAL A 19 -8.16 3.48 1.57
N GLY A 20 -7.75 3.96 0.39
CA GLY A 20 -6.34 4.28 0.10
C GLY A 20 -5.80 5.37 1.03
N SER A 21 -6.59 6.42 1.27
CA SER A 21 -6.21 7.51 2.17
C SER A 21 -6.14 7.06 3.64
N ILE A 22 -7.09 6.22 4.10
CA ILE A 22 -7.08 5.64 5.45
C ILE A 22 -5.87 4.74 5.63
N PHE A 23 -5.58 3.88 4.64
CA PHE A 23 -4.42 3.02 4.65
C PHE A 23 -3.12 3.82 4.79
N ALA A 24 -2.92 4.83 3.95
CA ALA A 24 -1.71 5.65 3.96
C ALA A 24 -1.53 6.36 5.30
N SER A 25 -2.59 7.00 5.81
CA SER A 25 -2.56 7.72 7.08
C SER A 25 -2.26 6.79 8.26
N PHE A 26 -2.91 5.62 8.30
CA PHE A 26 -2.74 4.66 9.38
C PHE A 26 -1.38 3.97 9.32
N PHE A 27 -0.91 3.61 8.13
CA PHE A 27 0.43 3.06 7.92
C PHE A 27 1.50 4.04 8.40
N LEU A 28 1.48 5.28 7.93
CA LEU A 28 2.44 6.32 8.32
C LEU A 28 2.42 6.59 9.83
N PHE A 29 1.22 6.71 10.40
CA PHE A 29 1.04 6.91 11.83
C PHE A 29 1.67 5.76 12.62
N LEU A 30 1.39 4.52 12.22
CA LEU A 30 1.86 3.33 12.93
C LEU A 30 3.38 3.14 12.79
N THR A 31 3.96 3.37 11.60
CA THR A 31 5.42 3.36 11.41
C THR A 31 6.11 4.42 12.26
N SER A 32 5.60 5.66 12.29
CA SER A 32 6.17 6.73 13.10
C SER A 32 6.01 6.43 14.59
N PHE A 33 4.85 5.95 15.01
CA PHE A 33 4.59 5.56 16.40
C PHE A 33 5.53 4.45 16.86
N LEU A 34 5.72 3.39 16.06
CA LEU A 34 6.62 2.29 16.40
C LEU A 34 8.09 2.71 16.39
N PHE A 35 8.48 3.65 15.53
CA PHE A 35 9.83 4.20 15.52
C PHE A 35 10.13 5.02 16.79
N PHE A 36 9.21 5.90 17.21
CA PHE A 36 9.42 6.75 18.39
C PHE A 36 9.14 6.07 19.73
N PHE A 37 8.11 5.23 19.81
CA PHE A 37 7.60 4.67 21.08
C PHE A 37 7.87 3.17 21.26
N GLY A 38 8.43 2.47 20.26
CA GLY A 38 8.85 1.06 20.24
C GLY A 38 8.36 0.15 21.38
N LEU A 39 7.57 -0.88 21.07
CA LEU A 39 6.97 -1.82 22.04
C LEU A 39 7.96 -2.72 22.85
N GLY A 40 9.26 -2.40 22.91
CA GLY A 40 10.28 -3.21 23.59
C GLY A 40 11.40 -2.37 24.22
N GLU A 41 12.39 -3.03 24.83
CA GLU A 41 13.59 -2.36 25.35
C GLU A 41 14.43 -1.81 24.19
N GLY A 42 14.74 -0.50 24.23
CA GLY A 42 15.44 0.18 23.14
C GLY A 42 14.57 1.14 22.34
N SER A 43 13.71 1.92 23.01
CA SER A 43 13.01 3.02 22.37
C SER A 43 14.01 4.01 21.76
N PHE A 44 13.61 4.79 20.73
CA PHE A 44 14.46 5.86 20.18
C PHE A 44 15.01 6.80 21.27
N TRP A 45 14.29 6.92 22.39
CA TRP A 45 14.68 7.71 23.55
C TRP A 45 15.78 7.06 24.41
N ASP A 46 15.90 5.73 24.39
CA ASP A 46 16.92 4.97 25.15
C ASP A 46 18.23 4.88 24.36
N PHE A 47 18.13 4.72 23.04
CA PHE A 47 19.27 4.79 22.15
C PHE A 47 19.67 6.26 21.96
N LYS A 48 20.71 6.73 22.65
CA LYS A 48 21.36 8.04 22.41
C LYS A 48 22.05 8.14 21.03
N SER A 49 21.60 7.36 20.05
CA SER A 49 22.14 7.23 18.70
C SER A 49 20.99 7.25 17.71
N ALA A 50 21.14 7.99 16.60
CA ALA A 50 20.15 8.09 15.54
C ALA A 50 20.17 6.85 14.63
N SER A 51 19.94 5.65 15.19
CA SER A 51 19.91 4.40 14.45
C SER A 51 18.52 4.10 13.90
N MET A 52 18.42 3.77 12.61
CA MET A 52 17.18 3.29 11.97
C MET A 52 16.91 1.80 12.22
N GLU A 53 17.67 1.12 13.08
CA GLU A 53 17.52 -0.32 13.33
C GLU A 53 16.09 -0.69 13.75
N MET A 54 15.49 0.10 14.64
CA MET A 54 14.12 -0.14 15.09
C MET A 54 13.08 0.05 13.97
N TYR A 55 13.33 0.96 13.03
CA TYR A 55 12.51 1.14 11.84
C TYR A 55 12.53 -0.11 10.95
N PHE A 56 13.72 -0.61 10.63
CA PHE A 56 13.90 -1.81 9.80
C PHE A 56 13.41 -3.09 10.47
N TYR A 57 13.34 -3.13 11.81
CA TYR A 57 12.74 -4.24 12.54
C TYR A 57 11.22 -4.29 12.40
N TRP A 58 10.54 -3.15 12.51
CA TRP A 58 9.07 -3.09 12.49
C TRP A 58 8.45 -3.08 11.09
N ILE A 59 9.10 -2.45 10.11
CA ILE A 59 8.61 -2.34 8.72
C ILE A 59 8.19 -3.69 8.11
N PRO A 60 9.00 -4.77 8.17
CA PRO A 60 8.64 -6.06 7.58
C PRO A 60 7.37 -6.65 8.21
N ILE A 61 7.22 -6.52 9.53
CA ILE A 61 6.06 -7.03 10.27
C ILE A 61 4.80 -6.29 9.84
N LEU A 62 4.88 -4.97 9.71
CA LEU A 62 3.78 -4.17 9.19
C LEU A 62 3.42 -4.56 7.76
N TYR A 63 4.41 -4.79 6.89
CA TYR A 63 4.17 -5.17 5.50
C TYR A 63 3.43 -6.50 5.34
N VAL A 64 3.68 -7.48 6.20
CA VAL A 64 2.95 -8.76 6.16
C VAL A 64 1.44 -8.56 6.36
N ILE A 65 1.02 -7.56 7.14
CA ILE A 65 -0.40 -7.27 7.39
C ILE A 65 -0.95 -6.28 6.34
N PHE A 66 -0.20 -5.21 6.07
CA PHE A 66 -0.68 -4.09 5.27
C PHE A 66 -0.64 -4.38 3.77
N ILE A 67 0.34 -5.12 3.24
CA ILE A 67 0.41 -5.42 1.80
C ILE A 67 -0.80 -6.26 1.35
N PRO A 68 -1.17 -7.36 2.02
CA PRO A 68 -2.38 -8.11 1.66
C PRO A 68 -3.63 -7.23 1.73
N ALA A 69 -3.79 -6.44 2.80
CA ALA A 69 -4.93 -5.54 2.95
C ALA A 69 -5.04 -4.53 1.80
N LEU A 70 -3.92 -3.92 1.40
CA LEU A 70 -3.87 -2.99 0.27
C LEU A 70 -4.17 -3.66 -1.07
N SER A 71 -3.68 -4.88 -1.27
CA SER A 71 -3.86 -5.63 -2.52
C SER A 71 -5.25 -6.24 -2.67
N MET A 72 -5.87 -6.72 -1.59
CA MET A 72 -7.22 -7.30 -1.60
C MET A 72 -8.28 -6.25 -1.92
N HIS A 73 -8.04 -5.01 -1.49
CA HIS A 73 -8.95 -3.90 -1.77
C HIS A 73 -9.18 -3.70 -3.27
N LEU A 74 -8.14 -3.83 -4.10
CA LEU A 74 -8.22 -3.67 -5.56
C LEU A 74 -9.22 -4.60 -6.24
N TRP A 75 -9.36 -5.81 -5.71
CA TRP A 75 -10.23 -6.84 -6.28
C TRP A 75 -11.60 -6.82 -5.62
N SER A 76 -11.63 -6.66 -4.29
CA SER A 76 -12.86 -6.60 -3.52
C SER A 76 -13.74 -5.41 -3.90
N GLU A 77 -13.16 -4.25 -4.26
CA GLU A 77 -13.95 -3.12 -4.72
C GLU A 77 -14.65 -3.40 -6.06
N GLU A 78 -13.97 -4.03 -7.01
CA GLU A 78 -14.54 -4.37 -8.32
C GLU A 78 -15.57 -5.50 -8.23
N GLU A 79 -15.39 -6.42 -7.29
CA GLU A 79 -16.39 -7.44 -6.96
C GLU A 79 -17.63 -6.82 -6.33
N ARG A 80 -17.43 -5.92 -5.35
CA ARG A 80 -18.53 -5.22 -4.67
C ARG A 80 -19.31 -4.31 -5.62
N SER A 81 -18.65 -3.67 -6.58
CA SER A 81 -19.29 -2.77 -7.54
C SER A 81 -19.88 -3.49 -8.76
N GLY A 82 -19.76 -4.82 -8.85
CA GLY A 82 -20.19 -5.61 -10.02
C GLY A 82 -19.44 -5.27 -11.31
N THR A 83 -18.33 -4.54 -11.21
CA THR A 83 -17.56 -4.08 -12.38
C THR A 83 -16.62 -5.16 -12.90
N LEU A 84 -16.36 -6.21 -12.11
CA LEU A 84 -15.58 -7.38 -12.55
C LEU A 84 -16.11 -8.00 -13.84
N GLU A 85 -17.43 -8.16 -13.97
CA GLU A 85 -18.05 -8.74 -15.17
C GLU A 85 -17.83 -7.87 -16.41
N ILE A 86 -17.91 -6.54 -16.24
CA ILE A 86 -17.64 -5.57 -17.30
C ILE A 86 -16.17 -5.62 -17.70
N LEU A 87 -15.27 -5.71 -16.71
CA LEU A 87 -13.83 -5.78 -16.91
C LEU A 87 -13.43 -6.99 -17.76
N PHE A 88 -14.02 -8.16 -17.48
CA PHE A 88 -13.78 -9.40 -18.24
C PHE A 88 -14.45 -9.43 -19.61
N SER A 89 -15.50 -8.63 -19.82
CA SER A 89 -16.12 -8.49 -21.13
C SER A 89 -15.32 -7.59 -22.09
N LEU A 90 -14.40 -6.78 -21.56
CA LEU A 90 -13.50 -5.94 -22.37
C LEU A 90 -12.39 -6.81 -23.00
N PRO A 91 -11.88 -6.44 -24.20
CA PRO A 91 -10.81 -7.17 -24.88
C PRO A 91 -9.43 -6.89 -24.23
N LEU A 92 -9.32 -7.10 -22.92
CA LEU A 92 -8.12 -6.96 -22.11
C LEU A 92 -7.57 -8.35 -21.79
N LYS A 93 -6.25 -8.51 -21.81
CA LYS A 93 -5.61 -9.74 -21.33
C LYS A 93 -5.57 -9.72 -19.81
N ASP A 94 -5.92 -10.83 -19.16
CA ASP A 94 -5.89 -10.97 -17.70
C ASP A 94 -4.51 -10.63 -17.10
N ILE A 95 -3.43 -10.99 -17.81
CA ILE A 95 -2.05 -10.68 -17.40
C ILE A 95 -1.80 -9.17 -17.40
N GLU A 96 -2.33 -8.43 -18.38
CA GLU A 96 -2.18 -6.97 -18.44
C GLU A 96 -2.93 -6.29 -17.29
N LEU A 97 -4.09 -6.84 -16.91
CA LEU A 97 -4.87 -6.38 -15.77
C LEU A 97 -4.14 -6.61 -14.45
N ALA A 98 -3.64 -7.83 -14.24
CA ALA A 98 -2.91 -8.21 -13.04
C ALA A 98 -1.63 -7.36 -12.86
N PHE A 99 -0.86 -7.17 -13.93
CA PHE A 99 0.34 -6.32 -13.90
C PHE A 99 0.02 -4.85 -13.68
N GLY A 100 -1.04 -4.32 -14.29
CA GLY A 100 -1.47 -2.93 -14.10
C GLY A 100 -1.86 -2.65 -12.65
N LYS A 101 -2.68 -3.52 -12.05
CA LYS A 101 -3.09 -3.43 -10.64
C LYS A 101 -1.89 -3.58 -9.68
N PHE A 102 -1.00 -4.53 -9.96
CA PHE A 102 0.22 -4.72 -9.17
C PHE A 102 1.11 -3.48 -9.19
N LEU A 103 1.39 -2.91 -10.37
CA LEU A 103 2.21 -1.71 -10.52
C LEU A 103 1.58 -0.51 -9.82
N ALA A 104 0.25 -0.37 -9.85
CA ALA A 104 -0.46 0.70 -9.16
C ALA A 104 -0.29 0.59 -7.64
N ALA A 105 -0.51 -0.59 -7.07
CA ALA A 105 -0.32 -0.84 -5.65
C ALA A 105 1.15 -0.63 -5.22
N TRP A 106 2.09 -1.10 -6.04
CA TRP A 106 3.52 -0.96 -5.77
C TRP A 106 3.98 0.50 -5.79
N SER A 107 3.56 1.27 -6.79
CA SER A 107 3.86 2.70 -6.87
C SER A 107 3.19 3.50 -5.74
N PHE A 108 1.95 3.16 -5.37
CA PHE A 108 1.27 3.79 -4.23
C PHE A 108 2.01 3.51 -2.92
N LEU A 109 2.41 2.26 -2.69
CA LEU A 109 3.19 1.90 -1.51
C LEU A 109 4.54 2.64 -1.49
N GLY A 110 5.24 2.72 -2.62
CA GLY A 110 6.49 3.49 -2.75
C GLY A 110 6.30 4.99 -2.48
N PHE A 111 5.18 5.57 -2.93
CA PHE A 111 4.82 6.95 -2.62
C PHE A 111 4.62 7.16 -1.12
N VAL A 112 3.83 6.30 -0.46
CA VAL A 112 3.61 6.38 1.00
C VAL A 112 4.91 6.20 1.79
N LEU A 113 5.75 5.26 1.38
CA LEU A 113 7.05 5.00 2.02
C LEU A 113 7.99 6.21 1.89
N SER A 114 7.94 6.92 0.77
CA SER A 114 8.74 8.15 0.57
C SER A 114 8.37 9.28 1.53
N PHE A 115 7.15 9.29 2.09
CA PHE A 115 6.75 10.23 3.16
C PHE A 115 7.23 9.83 4.55
N THR A 116 7.82 8.63 4.70
CA THR A 116 8.26 8.11 5.99
C THR A 116 9.69 8.54 6.36
N PHE A 117 10.53 8.85 5.36
CA PHE A 117 11.93 9.29 5.54
C PHE A 117 12.03 10.82 5.55
#